data_AF-A0A1F5L2N5-F1
#
_entry.id   AF-A0A1F5L2N5-F1
#
_cell.length_a   1.000
_cell.length_b   1.000
_cell.length_c   1.000
_cell.angle_alpha   90.00
_cell.angle_beta   90.00
_cell.angle_gamma   90.00
#
_symmetry.space_group_name_H-M   'P 1'
#
loop_
_entity.id
_entity.type
_entity.pdbx_description
1 polymer ?
#
loop_
_entity_poly.entity_id
_entity_poly.type
_entity_poly.pdbx_seq_one_letter_code
_entity_poly.pdbx_strand_id
1 'polypeptide(L)'
;MPPPRVISFLTGADWAAKGPQTPAQRFYGAYASAIKEFDLTAHRKHQFYAEHAIFHNQNGVDYHGTEIWPWIIKLFGEFARLEHDFHAVWELEKDDGTIHLIARVTRNIWLPVPISMARQLLAFPCP
;
A
#
# COMPACT_ATOMS: atom_id res chain seq x y z
N MET A 1 -1.93 -13.83 26.45
CA MET A 1 -1.97 -13.96 24.98
C MET A 1 -0.61 -14.44 24.53
N PRO A 2 -0.53 -15.55 23.79
CA PRO A 2 0.72 -15.91 23.12
C PRO A 2 1.10 -14.80 22.13
N PRO A 3 2.41 -14.57 21.89
CA PRO A 3 2.84 -13.61 20.90
C PRO A 3 2.45 -14.10 19.49
N PRO A 4 2.11 -13.19 18.56
CA PRO A 4 1.78 -13.57 17.19
C PRO A 4 2.95 -14.31 16.53
N ARG A 5 2.64 -15.39 15.81
CA ARG A 5 3.65 -16.27 15.20
C ARG A 5 4.01 -15.75 13.81
N VAL A 6 5.29 -15.50 13.56
CA VAL A 6 5.77 -15.24 12.20
C VAL A 6 5.70 -16.54 11.40
N ILE A 7 4.88 -16.57 10.36
CA ILE A 7 4.69 -17.75 9.49
C ILE A 7 5.42 -17.63 8.15
N SER A 8 5.75 -16.40 7.74
CA SER A 8 6.49 -16.13 6.51
C SER A 8 7.23 -14.80 6.61
N PHE A 9 8.40 -14.76 5.97
CA PHE A 9 9.24 -13.57 5.86
C PHE A 9 9.89 -13.55 4.47
N LEU A 10 9.84 -12.39 3.81
CA LEU A 10 10.61 -12.12 2.61
C LEU A 10 11.44 -10.85 2.79
N THR A 11 12.70 -10.93 2.35
CA THR A 11 13.52 -9.74 2.14
C THR A 11 13.10 -9.03 0.85
N GLY A 12 13.48 -7.76 0.71
CA GLY A 12 13.32 -7.02 -0.54
C GLY A 12 14.04 -7.67 -1.72
N ALA A 13 15.23 -8.22 -1.48
CA ALA A 13 15.99 -8.94 -2.50
C ALA A 13 15.28 -10.23 -2.94
N ASP A 14 14.73 -11.00 -2.00
CA ASP A 14 13.93 -12.19 -2.32
C ASP A 14 12.64 -11.80 -3.05
N TRP A 15 12.01 -10.68 -2.68
CA TRP A 15 10.81 -10.20 -3.33
C TRP A 15 11.10 -9.85 -4.79
N ALA A 16 12.20 -9.15 -5.06
CA ALA A 16 12.63 -8.81 -6.41
C ALA A 16 13.02 -10.06 -7.23
N ALA A 17 13.72 -11.01 -6.62
CA ALA A 17 14.25 -12.18 -7.31
C ALA A 17 13.20 -13.28 -7.56
N LYS A 18 12.30 -13.50 -6.60
CA LYS A 18 11.37 -14.65 -6.58
C LYS A 18 9.91 -14.23 -6.63
N GLY A 19 9.60 -12.95 -6.40
CA GLY A 19 8.25 -12.46 -6.27
C GLY A 19 7.56 -12.90 -4.97
N PRO A 20 6.25 -12.62 -4.84
CA PRO A 20 5.44 -13.06 -3.70
C PRO A 20 5.24 -14.59 -3.67
N GLN A 21 5.48 -15.20 -2.52
CA GLN A 21 5.45 -16.66 -2.30
C GLN A 21 4.13 -17.17 -1.73
N THR A 22 3.44 -16.35 -0.92
CA THR A 22 2.17 -16.73 -0.25
C THR A 22 0.96 -16.02 -0.87
N PRO A 23 -0.28 -16.49 -0.62
CA PRO A 23 -1.49 -15.79 -1.05
C PRO A 23 -1.57 -14.34 -0.52
N ALA A 24 -1.22 -14.09 0.74
CA ALA A 24 -1.25 -12.74 1.32
C ALA A 24 -0.22 -11.81 0.68
N GLN A 25 0.98 -12.32 0.39
CA GLN A 25 1.99 -11.56 -0.36
C GLN A 25 1.55 -11.27 -1.79
N ARG A 26 0.93 -12.25 -2.48
CA ARG A 26 0.41 -12.04 -3.84
C ARG A 26 -0.68 -10.97 -3.87
N PHE A 27 -1.58 -11.01 -2.88
CA PHE A 27 -2.59 -9.98 -2.69
C PHE A 27 -1.94 -8.59 -2.52
N TYR A 28 -0.95 -8.48 -1.63
CA TYR A 28 -0.29 -7.20 -1.39
C TYR A 28 0.52 -6.71 -2.61
N GLY A 29 1.20 -7.61 -3.32
CA GLY A 29 1.89 -7.29 -4.57
C GLY A 29 0.96 -6.82 -5.68
N ALA A 30 -0.22 -7.44 -5.80
CA ALA A 30 -1.26 -7.02 -6.74
C ALA A 30 -1.80 -5.62 -6.37
N TYR A 31 -2.06 -5.37 -5.09
CA TYR A 31 -2.45 -4.03 -4.61
C TYR A 31 -1.38 -2.99 -4.95
N ALA A 32 -0.12 -3.25 -4.59
CA ALA A 32 0.99 -2.36 -4.82
C ALA A 32 1.25 -2.10 -6.31
N SER A 33 0.88 -3.04 -7.19
CA SER A 33 0.97 -2.89 -8.64
C SER A 33 -0.18 -2.03 -9.17
N ALA A 34 -1.41 -2.29 -8.73
CA ALA A 34 -2.59 -1.53 -9.13
C ALA A 34 -2.44 -0.03 -8.82
N ILE A 35 -1.92 0.32 -7.63
CA ILE A 35 -1.70 1.73 -7.27
C ILE A 35 -0.54 2.42 -8.03
N LYS A 36 0.24 1.69 -8.84
CA LYS A 36 1.24 2.27 -9.76
C LYS A 36 0.63 2.63 -11.12
N GLU A 37 -0.55 2.12 -11.44
CA GLU A 37 -1.16 2.34 -12.73
C GLU A 37 -1.55 3.81 -12.91
N PHE A 38 -1.35 4.33 -14.13
CA PHE A 38 -1.66 5.71 -14.45
C PHE A 38 -3.16 6.00 -14.34
N ASP A 39 -3.99 5.00 -14.63
CA ASP A 39 -5.45 5.09 -14.48
C ASP A 39 -5.95 4.18 -13.36
N LEU A 40 -5.97 4.73 -12.15
CA LEU A 40 -6.50 4.05 -10.96
C LEU A 40 -8.01 3.82 -11.01
N THR A 41 -8.73 4.44 -11.96
CA THR A 41 -10.17 4.27 -12.14
C THR A 41 -10.52 2.99 -12.89
N ALA A 42 -9.55 2.38 -13.57
CA ALA A 42 -9.73 1.12 -14.30
C ALA A 42 -9.93 -0.10 -13.36
N HIS A 43 -9.58 0.01 -12.08
CA HIS A 43 -9.73 -1.07 -11.11
C HIS A 43 -11.10 -1.08 -10.42
N ARG A 44 -11.61 -2.29 -10.14
CA ARG A 44 -12.85 -2.45 -9.36
C ARG A 44 -12.58 -2.14 -7.88
N LYS A 45 -13.41 -1.25 -7.31
CA LYS A 45 -13.34 -0.73 -5.92
C LYS A 45 -13.16 -1.82 -4.84
N HIS A 46 -13.69 -3.02 -5.06
CA HIS A 46 -13.83 -4.07 -4.04
C HIS A 46 -12.69 -5.11 -4.04
N GLN A 47 -11.73 -4.99 -4.97
CA GLN A 47 -10.70 -6.03 -5.12
C GLN A 47 -9.69 -6.05 -3.97
N PHE A 48 -9.49 -4.91 -3.29
CA PHE A 48 -8.45 -4.75 -2.27
C PHE A 48 -8.97 -4.40 -0.88
N TYR A 49 -10.23 -4.04 -0.74
CA TYR A 49 -10.82 -3.65 0.53
C TYR A 49 -12.17 -4.33 0.71
N ALA A 50 -12.34 -5.02 1.85
CA ALA A 50 -13.62 -5.58 2.26
C ALA A 50 -14.64 -4.45 2.56
N GLU A 51 -15.93 -4.78 2.53
CA GLU A 51 -17.01 -3.81 2.79
C GLU A 51 -16.86 -3.09 4.14
N HIS A 52 -16.41 -3.82 5.17
CA HIS A 52 -16.18 -3.32 6.53
C HIS A 52 -14.71 -3.00 6.81
N ALA A 53 -13.88 -2.84 5.77
CA ALA A 53 -12.48 -2.46 5.95
C ALA A 53 -12.38 -1.06 6.56
N ILE A 54 -11.36 -0.86 7.40
CA ILE A 54 -11.02 0.44 7.97
C ILE A 54 -9.58 0.74 7.57
N PHE A 55 -9.37 1.88 6.91
CA PHE A 55 -8.05 2.40 6.60
C PHE A 55 -7.73 3.53 7.57
N HIS A 56 -6.78 3.28 8.47
CA HIS A 56 -6.23 4.28 9.38
C HIS A 56 -5.08 5.03 8.69
N ASN A 57 -5.21 6.32 8.45
CA ASN A 57 -4.11 7.12 7.92
C ASN A 57 -3.22 7.68 9.04
N GLN A 58 -2.09 8.29 8.66
CA GLN A 58 -1.12 8.84 9.60
C GLN A 58 -1.62 10.10 10.34
N ASN A 59 -2.66 10.73 9.81
CA ASN A 59 -3.23 11.97 10.34
C ASN A 59 -4.38 11.70 11.34
N GLY A 60 -4.63 10.42 11.69
CA GLY A 60 -5.72 10.02 12.58
C GLY A 60 -7.11 10.08 11.94
N VAL A 61 -7.20 10.11 10.60
CA VAL A 61 -8.46 10.01 9.85
C VAL A 61 -8.65 8.56 9.41
N ASP A 62 -9.84 8.04 9.69
CA ASP A 62 -10.27 6.71 9.27
C ASP A 62 -11.13 6.81 8.01
N TYR A 63 -10.87 5.94 7.05
CA TYR A 63 -11.70 5.76 5.85
C TYR A 63 -12.34 4.37 5.89
N HIS A 64 -13.64 4.29 5.61
CA HIS A 64 -14.41 3.06 5.77
C HIS A 64 -14.84 2.48 4.42
N GLY A 65 -14.54 1.19 4.20
CA GLY A 65 -15.02 0.38 3.09
C GLY A 65 -14.99 1.09 1.74
N THR A 66 -16.16 1.52 1.29
CA THR A 66 -16.36 2.18 -0.01
C THR A 66 -15.69 3.55 -0.16
N GLU A 67 -15.30 4.20 0.94
CA GLU A 67 -14.61 5.49 0.96
C GLU A 67 -13.12 5.38 0.63
N ILE A 68 -12.54 4.20 0.87
CA ILE A 68 -11.09 3.99 0.81
C ILE A 68 -10.60 4.16 -0.63
N TRP A 69 -11.22 3.50 -1.62
CA TRP A 69 -10.74 3.54 -3.01
C TRP A 69 -10.84 4.94 -3.66
N PRO A 70 -11.97 5.68 -3.54
CA PRO A 70 -12.03 7.07 -3.98
C PRO A 70 -10.93 7.95 -3.36
N TRP A 71 -10.63 7.74 -2.07
CA TRP A 71 -9.55 8.46 -1.42
C TRP A 71 -8.17 8.08 -1.98
N ILE A 72 -7.91 6.78 -2.22
CA ILE A 72 -6.67 6.30 -2.87
C ILE A 72 -6.49 6.90 -4.26
N ILE A 73 -7.54 6.96 -5.08
CA ILE A 73 -7.51 7.60 -6.41
C ILE A 73 -7.14 9.08 -6.27
N LYS A 74 -7.77 9.79 -5.33
CA LYS A 74 -7.47 11.21 -5.09
C LYS A 74 -6.02 11.41 -4.63
N LEU A 75 -5.52 10.53 -3.75
CA LEU A 75 -4.17 10.64 -3.20
C LEU A 75 -3.09 10.39 -4.25
N PHE A 76 -3.22 9.31 -5.03
CA PHE A 76 -2.17 8.90 -5.96
C PHE A 76 -2.36 9.37 -7.40
N GLY A 77 -3.58 9.73 -7.79
CA GLY A 77 -3.89 10.20 -9.15
C GLY A 77 -3.29 11.57 -9.49
N GLU A 78 -2.76 12.30 -8.50
CA GLU A 78 -2.03 13.55 -8.73
C GLU A 78 -0.58 13.33 -9.20
N PHE A 79 -0.06 12.12 -9.08
CA PHE A 79 1.33 11.80 -9.39
C PHE A 79 1.48 11.20 -10.78
N ALA A 80 2.55 11.60 -11.49
CA ALA A 80 2.83 11.11 -12.84
C ALA A 80 3.35 9.66 -12.84
N ARG A 81 4.02 9.26 -11.75
CA ARG A 81 4.53 7.91 -11.55
C ARG A 81 4.62 7.60 -10.07
N LEU A 82 4.44 6.33 -9.75
CA LEU A 82 4.63 5.79 -8.43
C LEU A 82 5.38 4.45 -8.52
N GLU A 83 6.26 4.20 -7.57
CA GLU A 83 7.01 2.94 -7.47
C GLU A 83 7.21 2.54 -6.01
N HIS A 84 7.30 1.23 -5.77
CA HIS A 84 7.49 0.65 -4.45
C HIS A 84 8.76 -0.20 -4.45
N ASP A 85 9.69 0.14 -3.57
CA ASP A 85 10.82 -0.69 -3.23
C ASP A 85 10.52 -1.41 -1.92
N PHE A 86 10.26 -2.70 -2.00
CA PHE A 86 10.06 -3.54 -0.83
C PHE A 86 11.41 -3.81 -0.16
N HIS A 87 11.49 -3.57 1.15
CA HIS A 87 12.67 -3.92 1.96
C HIS A 87 12.46 -5.21 2.72
N ALA A 88 11.25 -5.42 3.20
CA ALA A 88 10.87 -6.60 3.97
C ALA A 88 9.35 -6.73 4.04
N VAL A 89 8.86 -7.98 4.02
CA VAL A 89 7.45 -8.33 4.23
C VAL A 89 7.40 -9.48 5.24
N TRP A 90 6.61 -9.33 6.29
CA TRP A 90 6.34 -10.34 7.29
C TRP A 90 4.86 -10.70 7.29
N GLU A 91 4.57 -11.98 7.45
CA GLU A 91 3.24 -12.48 7.76
C GLU A 91 3.22 -13.06 9.16
N LEU A 92 2.33 -12.53 9.98
CA LEU A 92 2.09 -13.01 11.33
C LEU A 92 0.69 -13.61 11.38
N GLU A 93 0.60 -14.86 11.79
CA GLU A 93 -0.67 -15.53 12.02
C GLU A 93 -1.19 -15.18 13.43
N LYS A 94 -2.48 -14.86 13.49
CA LYS A 94 -3.21 -14.66 14.74
C LYS A 94 -3.94 -15.93 15.17
N ASP A 95 -4.34 -15.95 16.44
CA ASP A 95 -5.14 -17.00 17.05
C ASP A 95 -6.51 -17.21 16.35
N ASP A 96 -7.05 -16.17 15.70
CA ASP A 96 -8.31 -16.23 14.94
C ASP A 96 -8.13 -16.68 13.47
N GLY A 97 -6.91 -17.08 13.08
CA GLY A 97 -6.57 -17.49 11.72
C GLY A 97 -6.39 -16.33 10.73
N THR A 98 -6.53 -15.07 11.17
CA THR A 98 -6.21 -13.93 10.31
C THR A 98 -4.71 -13.71 10.19
N ILE A 99 -4.30 -13.13 9.06
CA ILE A 99 -2.90 -12.81 8.79
C ILE A 99 -2.69 -11.30 8.93
N HIS A 100 -1.76 -10.94 9.80
CA HIS A 100 -1.15 -9.62 9.83
C HIS A 100 -0.01 -9.56 8.81
N LEU A 101 -0.17 -8.74 7.78
CA LEU A 101 0.89 -8.44 6.84
C LEU A 101 1.57 -7.13 7.26
N ILE A 102 2.84 -7.21 7.60
CA ILE A 102 3.68 -6.05 7.93
C ILE A 102 4.68 -5.88 6.80
N ALA A 103 4.82 -4.66 6.27
CA ALA A 103 5.78 -4.38 5.22
C ALA A 103 6.58 -3.12 5.50
N ARG A 104 7.87 -3.18 5.22
CA ARG A 104 8.74 -2.00 5.11
C ARG A 104 8.96 -1.72 3.64
N VAL A 105 8.51 -0.55 3.19
CA VAL A 105 8.50 -0.17 1.77
C VAL A 105 8.96 1.28 1.63
N THR A 106 9.86 1.55 0.68
CA THR A 106 10.07 2.92 0.19
C THR A 106 9.12 3.14 -0.98
N ARG A 107 8.33 4.22 -0.92
CA ARG A 107 7.52 4.64 -2.05
C ARG A 107 8.19 5.82 -2.73
N ASN A 108 8.55 5.62 -3.99
CA ASN A 108 9.09 6.68 -4.84
C ASN A 108 7.93 7.30 -5.64
N ILE A 109 7.84 8.63 -5.65
CA ILE A 109 6.72 9.37 -6.25
C ILE A 109 7.30 10.47 -7.13
N TRP A 110 6.77 10.61 -8.35
CA TRP A 110 7.18 11.62 -9.30
C TRP A 110 6.03 12.57 -9.61
N LEU A 111 6.33 13.86 -9.52
CA LEU A 111 5.42 14.93 -9.92
C LEU A 111 5.44 15.09 -11.46
N PRO A 112 4.33 15.54 -12.07
CA PRO A 112 4.24 15.70 -13.52
C PRO A 112 5.15 16.77 -14.15
N VAL A 113 5.80 17.70 -13.41
CA VAL A 113 6.65 18.79 -13.96
C VAL A 113 7.59 19.49 -12.91
N PRO A 114 8.61 20.30 -13.32
CA PRO A 114 9.80 20.65 -12.51
C PRO A 114 9.60 21.51 -11.25
N ILE A 115 10.56 21.39 -10.33
CA ILE A 115 10.62 21.91 -8.95
C ILE A 115 10.32 23.41 -8.78
N SER A 116 10.42 24.24 -9.84
CA SER A 116 10.08 25.67 -9.75
C SER A 116 8.59 25.95 -9.48
N MET A 117 7.70 24.97 -9.72
CA MET A 117 6.30 25.00 -9.27
C MET A 117 6.01 24.10 -8.04
N ALA A 118 6.99 23.32 -7.58
CA ALA A 118 6.79 22.35 -6.49
C ALA A 118 6.76 22.97 -5.08
N ARG A 119 7.10 24.26 -4.94
CA ARG A 119 7.06 24.96 -3.64
C ARG A 119 5.66 25.07 -3.03
N GLN A 120 4.59 24.89 -3.82
CA GLN A 120 3.21 24.83 -3.32
C GLN A 120 2.70 23.40 -3.10
N LEU A 121 3.24 22.39 -3.79
CA LEU A 121 2.80 20.99 -3.68
C LEU A 121 3.55 20.19 -2.61
N LEU A 122 4.75 20.63 -2.20
CA LEU A 122 5.45 20.07 -1.03
C LEU A 122 4.94 20.66 0.30
N ALA A 123 3.92 21.52 0.25
CA ALA A 123 3.14 21.91 1.41
C ALA A 123 1.96 20.95 1.65
N PHE A 124 2.09 19.67 1.30
CA PHE A 124 1.48 18.68 2.16
C PHE A 124 2.13 18.87 3.53
N PRO A 125 1.39 19.30 4.56
CA PRO A 125 1.94 19.21 5.89
C PRO A 125 2.33 17.74 6.06
N CYS A 126 3.59 17.52 6.37
CA CYS A 126 3.94 16.40 7.21
C CYS A 126 3.43 16.80 8.60
N PRO A 127 2.32 16.24 9.10
CA PRO A 127 2.16 16.11 10.54
C PRO A 127 3.16 15.09 11.10
#